data_AF-A0A412JD09-F1
#
_entry.id   AF-A0A412JD09-F1
#
_cell.length_a   1.000
_cell.length_b   1.000
_cell.length_c   1.000
_cell.angle_alpha   90.00
_cell.angle_beta   90.00
_cell.angle_gamma   90.00
#
_symmetry.space_group_name_H-M   'P 1'
#
loop_
_entity.id
_entity.type
_entity.pdbx_description
1 polymer ?
#
loop_
_entity_poly.entity_id
_entity_poly.type
_entity_poly.pdbx_seq_one_letter_code
_entity_poly.pdbx_strand_id
1 'polypeptide(L)'
;MAKKKKHKNDVKTDLPIIMDYGIGSISVYDPADMMPYNEPPISEQIRFKKLGKEMKSEFKWLVSSVVIEYWQENRQIPFGEEMSKLRTRLLRMFAEEYSILLKDDTELKNYLLTLAITTINKHLKSENKKRASKLSF
;
A
#
# COMPACT_ATOMS: atom_id res chain seq x y z
N MET A 1 -50.07 -13.00 -63.46
CA MET A 1 -49.53 -11.95 -62.56
C MET A 1 -50.04 -12.22 -61.15
N ALA A 2 -49.17 -12.62 -60.21
CA ALA A 2 -49.58 -12.89 -58.83
C ALA A 2 -48.54 -12.30 -57.87
N LYS A 3 -49.03 -11.46 -56.95
CA LYS A 3 -48.26 -10.56 -56.08
C LYS A 3 -47.54 -11.33 -54.95
N LYS A 4 -46.34 -10.83 -54.62
CA LYS A 4 -45.44 -11.29 -53.56
C LYS A 4 -46.03 -11.15 -52.13
N LYS A 5 -45.63 -12.13 -51.30
CA LYS A 5 -45.60 -12.25 -49.83
C LYS A 5 -45.69 -10.97 -48.98
N LYS A 6 -46.40 -11.08 -47.84
CA LYS A 6 -45.86 -10.83 -46.48
C LYS A 6 -46.59 -11.71 -45.45
N HIS A 7 -45.88 -12.63 -44.80
CA HIS A 7 -46.31 -13.20 -43.52
C HIS A 7 -45.82 -12.24 -42.42
N LYS A 8 -46.71 -11.93 -41.47
CA LYS A 8 -46.38 -11.20 -40.25
C LYS A 8 -45.53 -12.12 -39.37
N ASN A 9 -44.33 -11.69 -39.01
CA ASN A 9 -43.63 -12.25 -37.87
C ASN A 9 -43.95 -11.35 -36.67
N ASP A 10 -45.00 -11.71 -35.93
CA ASP A 10 -45.16 -11.33 -34.54
C ASP A 10 -44.11 -12.12 -33.75
N VAL A 11 -42.99 -11.49 -33.38
CA VAL A 11 -42.07 -12.02 -32.37
C VAL A 11 -42.10 -11.06 -31.20
N LYS A 12 -43.11 -11.24 -30.35
CA LYS A 12 -43.05 -10.85 -28.94
C LYS A 12 -42.43 -12.01 -28.19
N THR A 13 -41.18 -11.88 -27.78
CA THR A 13 -40.59 -12.64 -26.68
C THR A 13 -39.29 -11.95 -26.26
N ASP A 14 -39.42 -10.83 -25.54
CA ASP A 14 -38.38 -10.36 -24.62
C ASP A 14 -38.40 -11.27 -23.39
N LEU A 15 -37.87 -12.48 -23.52
CA LEU A 15 -37.59 -13.33 -22.37
C LEU A 15 -36.08 -13.28 -22.10
N PRO A 16 -35.66 -13.04 -20.85
CA PRO A 16 -34.25 -13.05 -20.50
C PRO A 16 -33.67 -14.45 -20.71
N ILE A 17 -32.55 -14.53 -21.43
CA ILE A 17 -31.80 -15.77 -21.66
C ILE A 17 -31.18 -16.19 -20.32
N ILE A 18 -31.83 -17.11 -19.62
CA ILE A 18 -31.27 -17.79 -18.46
C ILE A 18 -30.45 -18.97 -19.00
N MET A 19 -29.11 -18.90 -18.87
CA MET A 19 -28.23 -20.04 -19.17
C MET A 19 -27.88 -20.78 -17.89
N ASP A 20 -28.27 -22.05 -17.81
CA ASP A 20 -28.08 -22.91 -16.64
C ASP A 20 -26.77 -23.68 -16.78
N TYR A 21 -25.73 -23.26 -16.05
CA TYR A 21 -24.43 -23.91 -15.99
C TYR A 21 -24.28 -24.80 -14.75
N GLY A 22 -25.35 -25.50 -14.31
CA GLY A 22 -25.28 -26.60 -13.34
C GLY A 22 -24.77 -26.27 -11.93
N ILE A 23 -24.45 -25.01 -11.64
CA ILE A 23 -24.05 -24.45 -10.36
C ILE A 23 -24.79 -23.11 -10.21
N GLY A 24 -26.10 -23.17 -9.95
CA GLY A 24 -26.93 -21.99 -9.73
C GLY A 24 -27.11 -21.12 -10.98
N SER A 25 -28.34 -20.71 -11.25
CA SER A 25 -28.64 -19.74 -12.29
C SER A 25 -27.97 -18.40 -11.97
N ILE A 26 -26.81 -18.12 -12.56
CA ILE A 26 -26.22 -16.78 -12.53
C ILE A 26 -26.92 -15.95 -13.61
N SER A 27 -27.74 -14.99 -13.18
CA SER A 27 -28.27 -13.97 -14.07
C SER A 27 -27.08 -13.17 -14.59
N VAL A 28 -26.81 -13.23 -15.90
CA VAL A 28 -25.69 -12.53 -16.55
C VAL A 28 -25.82 -10.99 -16.43
N TYR A 29 -26.97 -10.49 -15.95
CA TYR A 29 -27.23 -9.09 -15.69
C TYR A 29 -28.13 -8.93 -14.45
N ASP A 30 -27.62 -9.22 -13.25
CA ASP A 30 -28.16 -8.53 -12.07
C ASP A 30 -27.46 -7.15 -11.99
N PRO A 31 -28.19 -6.02 -12.15
CA PRO A 31 -27.62 -4.68 -11.99
C PRO A 31 -26.99 -4.46 -10.61
N ALA A 32 -27.34 -5.28 -9.61
CA ALA A 32 -26.72 -5.25 -8.29
C ALA A 32 -25.27 -5.78 -8.29
N ASP A 33 -24.92 -6.70 -9.20
CA ASP A 33 -23.56 -7.24 -9.35
C ASP A 33 -22.64 -6.32 -10.18
N MET A 34 -23.21 -5.32 -10.87
CA MET A 34 -22.47 -4.24 -11.51
C MET A 34 -22.31 -3.02 -10.59
N MET A 35 -22.13 -3.22 -9.29
CA MET A 35 -21.66 -2.12 -8.46
C MET A 35 -20.27 -1.73 -9.02
N PRO A 36 -20.07 -0.50 -9.57
CA PRO A 36 -18.74 -0.10 -9.95
C PRO A 36 -17.89 -0.22 -8.70
N TYR A 37 -16.76 -0.92 -8.77
CA TYR A 37 -15.72 -0.79 -7.76
C TYR A 37 -15.42 0.70 -7.68
N ASN A 38 -16.03 1.40 -6.72
CA ASN A 38 -15.60 2.71 -6.31
C ASN A 38 -14.23 2.44 -5.72
N GLU A 39 -13.20 2.62 -6.54
CA GLU A 39 -11.82 2.67 -6.10
C GLU A 39 -11.83 3.54 -4.83
N PRO A 40 -11.42 3.01 -3.66
CA PRO A 40 -11.62 3.70 -2.40
C PRO A 40 -11.09 5.12 -2.58
N PRO A 41 -11.92 6.15 -2.26
CA PRO A 41 -11.61 7.53 -2.59
C PRO A 41 -10.18 7.80 -2.16
N ILE A 42 -9.34 8.22 -3.12
CA ILE A 42 -7.89 8.45 -2.95
C ILE A 42 -7.66 8.93 -1.52
N SER A 43 -7.26 8.00 -0.65
CA SER A 43 -7.26 8.27 0.79
C SER A 43 -6.39 9.50 1.00
N GLU A 44 -6.95 10.53 1.64
CA GLU A 44 -6.36 11.86 1.70
C GLU A 44 -4.89 11.77 2.12
N GLN A 45 -3.97 12.04 1.17
CA GLN A 45 -2.54 11.91 1.45
C GLN A 45 -2.08 13.06 2.34
N ILE A 46 -1.67 12.72 3.56
CA ILE A 46 -1.18 13.69 4.54
C ILE A 46 0.31 13.94 4.29
N ARG A 47 0.70 15.21 4.17
CA ARG A 47 2.13 15.57 4.14
C ARG A 47 2.74 15.34 5.50
N PHE A 48 3.97 14.83 5.56
CA PHE A 48 4.67 14.58 6.83
C PHE A 48 4.68 15.79 7.78
N LYS A 49 4.79 17.03 7.25
CA LYS A 49 4.70 18.25 8.07
C LYS A 49 3.39 18.41 8.84
N LYS A 50 2.28 17.99 8.25
CA LYS A 50 0.93 18.09 8.85
C LYS A 50 0.70 17.03 9.93
N LEU A 51 1.57 16.02 10.02
CA LEU A 51 1.45 14.98 11.02
C LEU A 51 1.63 15.58 12.43
N GLY A 52 0.77 15.16 13.36
CA GLY A 52 0.83 15.57 14.77
C GLY A 52 2.16 15.19 15.43
N LYS A 53 2.51 15.85 16.55
CA LYS A 53 3.78 15.61 17.26
C LYS A 53 3.92 14.15 17.74
N GLU A 54 2.82 13.59 18.23
CA GLU A 54 2.72 12.20 18.68
C GLU A 54 2.95 11.24 17.51
N MET A 55 2.16 11.37 16.45
CA MET A 55 2.28 10.54 15.24
C MET A 55 3.65 10.67 14.55
N LYS A 56 4.29 11.84 14.59
CA LYS A 56 5.68 12.01 14.15
C LYS A 56 6.68 11.20 14.99
N SER A 57 6.41 11.07 16.28
CA SER A 57 7.24 10.29 17.19
C SER A 57 7.04 8.79 16.94
N GLU A 58 5.80 8.35 16.76
CA GLU A 58 5.50 6.97 16.37
C GLU A 58 6.12 6.59 15.03
N PHE A 59 5.94 7.45 14.02
CA PHE A 59 6.58 7.26 12.73
C PHE A 59 8.10 7.17 12.86
N LYS A 60 8.72 8.02 13.68
CA LYS A 60 10.16 8.00 13.93
C LYS A 60 10.59 6.67 14.58
N TRP A 61 9.84 6.17 15.57
CA TRP A 61 10.11 4.88 16.22
C TRP A 61 10.02 3.73 15.22
N LEU A 62 8.97 3.70 14.41
CA LEU A 62 8.77 2.69 13.37
C LEU A 62 9.93 2.68 12.37
N VAL A 63 10.34 3.85 11.86
CA VAL A 63 11.48 3.98 10.96
C VAL A 63 12.76 3.48 11.62
N SER A 64 13.02 3.87 12.88
CA SER A 64 14.20 3.41 13.59
C SER A 64 14.22 1.88 13.77
N SER A 65 13.08 1.24 14.09
CA SER A 65 12.99 -0.22 14.21
C SER A 65 13.36 -0.91 12.90
N VAL A 66 12.70 -0.52 11.81
CA VAL A 66 12.87 -1.14 10.49
C VAL A 66 14.29 -0.92 9.94
N VAL A 67 14.89 0.25 10.18
CA VAL A 67 16.27 0.53 9.78
C VAL A 67 17.27 -0.32 10.58
N ILE A 68 17.01 -0.55 11.87
CA ILE A 68 17.87 -1.41 12.70
C ILE A 68 17.77 -2.87 12.24
N GLU A 69 16.57 -3.37 11.96
CA GLU A 69 16.36 -4.70 11.37
C GLU A 69 17.19 -4.87 10.10
N TYR A 70 17.04 -3.93 9.16
CA TYR A 70 17.81 -3.93 7.91
C TYR A 70 19.34 -3.91 8.16
N TRP A 71 19.79 -3.10 9.12
CA TRP A 71 21.21 -3.02 9.48
C TRP A 71 21.73 -4.33 10.10
N GLN A 72 20.94 -5.01 10.93
CA GLN A 72 21.37 -6.29 11.53
C GLN A 72 21.54 -7.37 10.46
N GLU A 73 20.65 -7.40 9.48
CA GLU A 73 20.65 -8.39 8.38
C GLU A 73 21.76 -8.12 7.37
N ASN A 74 21.87 -6.88 6.87
CA ASN A 74 22.74 -6.55 5.74
C ASN A 74 24.07 -5.92 6.15
N ARG A 75 24.17 -5.37 7.37
CA ARG A 75 25.32 -4.57 7.86
C ARG A 75 25.72 -3.42 6.94
N GLN A 76 24.74 -2.85 6.24
CA GLN A 76 24.92 -1.76 5.29
C GLN A 76 23.88 -0.67 5.51
N ILE A 77 24.24 0.55 5.12
CA ILE A 77 23.30 1.68 5.10
C ILE A 77 22.38 1.47 3.90
N PRO A 78 21.05 1.43 4.08
CA PRO A 78 20.14 1.33 2.96
C PRO A 78 20.30 2.56 2.06
N PHE A 79 20.38 2.34 0.74
CA PHE A 79 20.46 3.40 -0.26
C PHE A 79 19.75 2.99 -1.56
N GLY A 80 19.39 3.96 -2.40
CA GLY A 80 18.81 3.70 -3.73
C GLY A 80 17.52 2.87 -3.67
N GLU A 81 17.55 1.71 -4.33
CA GLU A 81 16.41 0.78 -4.40
C GLU A 81 16.01 0.24 -3.02
N GLU A 82 16.97 -0.12 -2.17
CA GLU A 82 16.71 -0.66 -0.84
C GLU A 82 16.04 0.38 0.07
N MET A 83 16.43 1.65 -0.04
CA MET A 83 15.69 2.74 0.62
C MET A 83 14.28 2.90 0.08
N SER A 84 14.07 2.69 -1.22
CA SER A 84 12.73 2.76 -1.80
C SER A 84 11.85 1.61 -1.31
N LYS A 85 12.38 0.38 -1.23
CA LYS A 85 11.67 -0.78 -0.66
C LYS A 85 11.33 -0.55 0.82
N LEU A 86 12.30 -0.09 1.61
CA LEU A 86 12.08 0.28 3.01
C LEU A 86 11.00 1.36 3.15
N ARG A 87 11.05 2.40 2.32
CA ARG A 87 10.06 3.48 2.34
C ARG A 87 8.66 2.95 2.02
N THR A 88 8.50 2.16 0.97
CA THR A 88 7.20 1.57 0.62
C THR A 88 6.68 0.67 1.74
N ARG A 89 7.55 -0.17 2.33
CA ARG A 89 7.19 -1.03 3.48
C ARG A 89 6.75 -0.19 4.68
N LEU A 90 7.50 0.86 5.03
CA LEU A 90 7.20 1.77 6.14
C LEU A 90 5.87 2.50 5.94
N LEU A 91 5.65 3.04 4.74
CA LEU A 91 4.42 3.74 4.40
C LEU A 91 3.20 2.81 4.46
N ARG A 92 3.35 1.58 3.98
CA ARG A 92 2.31 0.56 4.06
C ARG A 92 1.97 0.22 5.52
N MET A 93 2.98 -0.12 6.34
CA MET A 93 2.77 -0.44 7.76
C MET A 93 2.13 0.73 8.52
N PHE A 94 2.56 1.96 8.24
CA PHE A 94 2.01 3.15 8.89
C PHE A 94 0.55 3.41 8.47
N ALA A 95 0.21 3.17 7.20
CA ALA A 95 -1.16 3.26 6.73
C ALA A 95 -2.06 2.15 7.29
N GLU A 96 -1.55 0.93 7.41
CA GLU A 96 -2.27 -0.21 8.00
C GLU A 96 -2.56 0.02 9.50
N GLU A 97 -1.56 0.47 10.27
CA GLU A 97 -1.69 0.62 11.72
C GLU A 97 -2.49 1.87 12.11
N TYR A 98 -2.24 3.01 11.45
CA TYR A 98 -2.80 4.30 11.85
C TYR A 98 -3.92 4.79 10.93
N SER A 99 -4.25 4.07 9.85
CA SER A 99 -5.17 4.53 8.80
C SER A 99 -4.78 5.89 8.20
N ILE A 100 -3.49 6.24 8.25
CA ILE A 100 -2.95 7.50 7.72
C ILE A 100 -2.07 7.21 6.51
N LEU A 101 -2.53 7.64 5.34
CA LEU A 101 -1.70 7.59 4.14
C LEU A 101 -0.77 8.81 4.08
N LEU A 102 0.53 8.58 4.26
CA LEU A 102 1.54 9.64 4.11
C LEU A 102 1.91 9.84 2.64
N LYS A 103 2.07 11.11 2.25
CA LYS A 103 2.55 11.49 0.91
C LYS A 103 4.03 11.15 0.75
N ASP A 104 4.37 10.41 -0.32
CA ASP A 104 5.75 10.11 -0.71
C ASP A 104 6.41 11.29 -1.47
N ASP A 105 6.59 12.41 -0.77
CA ASP A 105 7.25 13.60 -1.29
C ASP A 105 8.77 13.62 -1.01
N THR A 106 9.47 14.55 -1.65
CA THR A 106 10.92 14.74 -1.47
C THR A 106 11.28 15.03 -0.01
N GLU A 107 10.38 15.68 0.73
CA GLU A 107 10.58 15.97 2.14
C GLU A 107 10.61 14.68 2.98
N LEU A 108 9.64 13.79 2.79
CA LEU A 108 9.62 12.50 3.47
C LEU A 108 10.87 11.67 3.12
N LYS A 109 11.27 11.66 1.85
CA LYS A 109 12.49 10.95 1.39
C LYS A 109 13.75 11.46 2.10
N ASN A 110 13.93 12.78 2.18
CA ASN A 110 15.08 13.39 2.87
C ASN A 110 15.05 13.15 4.38
N TYR A 111 13.86 13.23 4.98
CA TYR A 111 13.67 12.92 6.40
C TYR A 111 14.07 11.46 6.70
N LEU A 112 13.59 10.50 5.91
CA LEU A 112 13.89 9.08 6.07
C LEU A 112 15.38 8.79 5.93
N LEU A 113 16.04 9.37 4.91
CA LEU A 113 17.48 9.20 4.70
C LEU A 113 18.27 9.69 5.93
N THR A 114 17.95 10.89 6.42
CA THR A 114 18.61 11.48 7.59
C THR A 114 18.37 10.62 8.83
N LEU A 115 17.14 10.16 9.02
CA LEU A 115 16.77 9.34 10.17
C LEU A 115 17.44 7.97 10.14
N ALA A 116 17.57 7.35 8.97
CA ALA A 116 18.27 6.08 8.80
C ALA A 116 19.75 6.20 9.18
N ILE A 117 20.45 7.20 8.61
CA ILE A 117 21.87 7.47 8.89
C ILE A 117 22.08 7.74 10.39
N THR A 118 21.25 8.60 10.98
CA THR A 118 21.40 8.95 12.40
C THR A 118 21.09 7.77 13.33
N THR A 119 20.13 6.92 12.99
CA THR A 119 19.80 5.70 13.75
C THR A 119 20.96 4.71 13.71
N ILE A 120 21.49 4.41 12.52
CA ILE A 120 22.63 3.51 12.35
C ILE A 120 23.86 4.04 13.09
N ASN A 121 24.17 5.33 12.96
CA ASN A 121 25.30 5.94 13.66
C ASN A 121 25.19 5.85 15.19
N LYS A 122 23.99 6.05 15.74
CA LYS A 122 23.76 5.88 17.19
C LYS A 122 23.91 4.43 17.62
N HIS A 123 23.40 3.49 16.81
CA HIS A 123 23.53 2.06 17.05
C HIS A 123 25.01 1.63 17.04
N LEU A 124 25.77 2.04 16.03
CA LEU A 124 27.21 1.77 15.90
C LEU A 124 28.03 2.33 17.06
N LYS A 125 27.79 3.58 17.47
CA LYS A 125 28.47 4.18 18.63
C LYS A 125 28.22 3.37 19.90
N SER A 126 26.97 2.94 20.12
CA SER A 126 26.60 2.10 21.25
C SER A 126 27.28 0.73 21.21
N GLU A 127 27.36 0.12 20.03
CA GLU A 127 28.03 -1.16 19.82
C GLU A 127 29.54 -1.07 20.09
N ASN A 128 30.20 -0.05 19.57
CA ASN A 128 31.63 0.18 19.79
C ASN A 128 31.96 0.45 21.25
N LYS A 129 31.13 1.23 21.96
CA LYS A 129 31.31 1.46 23.40
C LYS A 129 31.24 0.16 24.21
N LYS A 130 30.29 -0.73 23.89
CA LYS A 130 30.17 -2.05 24.53
C LYS A 130 31.34 -2.97 24.22
N ARG A 131 31.91 -2.90 23.01
CA ARG A 131 33.10 -3.67 22.63
C ARG A 131 34.34 -3.17 23.38
N ALA A 132 34.53 -1.86 23.45
CA ALA A 132 35.66 -1.24 24.17
C ALA A 132 35.65 -1.60 25.67
N SER A 133 34.49 -1.58 26.33
CA SER A 133 34.37 -1.97 27.74
C SER A 133 34.63 -3.46 28.02
N LYS A 134 34.51 -4.33 27.01
CA LYS A 134 34.80 -5.77 27.13
C LYS A 134 36.28 -6.10 26.94
N LEU A 135 37.03 -5.24 26.26
CA LEU A 135 38.46 -5.40 25.99
C LEU A 135 39.34 -4.77 27.08
N SER A 136 38.75 -4.01 28.01
CA SER A 136 39.45 -3.32 29.11
C SER A 136 39.49 -4.14 30.41
N PHE A 137 39.19 -5.43 30.36
CA PHE A 137 39.31 -6.41 31.45
C PHE A 137 40.22 -7.54 31.00
#